data_AF-A0A1Z4NIF6-F1
#
_entry.id   AF-A0A1Z4NIF6-F1
#
_cell.length_a   1.000
_cell.length_b   1.000
_cell.length_c   1.000
_cell.angle_alpha   90.00
_cell.angle_beta   90.00
_cell.angle_gamma   90.00
#
_symmetry.space_group_name_H-M   'P 1'
#
loop_
_entity.id
_entity.type
_entity.pdbx_description
1 polymer ?
#
loop_
_entity_poly.entity_id
_entity_poly.type
_entity_poly.pdbx_seq_one_letter_code
_entity_poly.pdbx_strand_id
1 'polypeptide(L)'
;MSIVENIVKTINNLKDGLKTYPIRELVKHAEEFGPYLKKERLETNQVRKFLDAVNRLKAELGETGDFAKIETEVVLLKPKLAYAAARQRAAKPLGEVMSAAIDKVHSKEDFERLVQLLESIIAYHKAEGGK
;
A
#
# COMPACT_ATOMS: atom_id res chain seq x y z
N MET A 1 20.39 4.26 2.59
CA MET A 1 19.16 4.04 1.81
C MET A 1 18.00 4.29 2.75
N SER A 2 17.07 5.16 2.40
CA SER A 2 15.87 5.38 3.23
C SER A 2 15.01 4.12 3.27
N ILE A 3 14.13 3.98 4.28
CA ILE A 3 13.20 2.84 4.33
C ILE A 3 12.29 2.81 3.09
N VAL A 4 11.92 3.98 2.56
CA VAL A 4 11.14 4.11 1.33
C VAL A 4 11.89 3.53 0.13
N GLU A 5 13.13 3.96 -0.08
CA GLU A 5 13.99 3.47 -1.17
C GLU A 5 14.19 1.95 -1.08
N ASN A 6 14.37 1.43 0.14
CA ASN A 6 14.54 -0.01 0.37
C ASN A 6 13.31 -0.79 -0.10
N ILE A 7 12.12 -0.39 0.38
CA ILE A 7 10.87 -1.07 0.05
C ILE A 7 10.58 -0.98 -1.45
N VAL A 8 10.72 0.21 -2.05
CA VAL A 8 10.50 0.40 -3.50
C VAL A 8 11.46 -0.46 -4.32
N LYS A 9 12.74 -0.54 -3.92
CA LYS A 9 13.72 -1.40 -4.60
C LYS A 9 13.34 -2.88 -4.48
N THR A 10 12.95 -3.35 -3.30
CA THR A 10 12.47 -4.73 -3.09
C THR A 10 11.29 -5.03 -4.00
N ILE A 11 10.26 -4.16 -4.00
CA ILE A 11 9.05 -4.34 -4.83
C ILE A 11 9.40 -4.36 -6.32
N ASN A 12 10.22 -3.43 -6.80
CA ASN A 12 10.57 -3.33 -8.22
C ASN A 12 11.32 -4.57 -8.72
N ASN A 13 12.09 -5.24 -7.86
CA ASN A 13 12.81 -6.46 -8.18
C ASN A 13 11.94 -7.73 -8.18
N LEU A 14 10.67 -7.65 -7.75
CA LEU A 14 9.73 -8.77 -7.86
C LEU A 14 9.38 -8.99 -9.33
N LYS A 15 9.70 -10.17 -9.85
CA LYS A 15 9.50 -10.51 -11.28
C LYS A 15 8.09 -10.97 -11.57
N ASP A 16 7.51 -11.78 -10.70
CA ASP A 16 6.23 -12.47 -10.96
C ASP A 16 5.07 -11.86 -10.15
N GLY A 17 5.05 -10.52 -10.09
CA GLY A 17 4.01 -9.77 -9.39
C GLY A 17 4.21 -9.65 -7.89
N LEU A 18 3.36 -8.85 -7.26
CA LEU A 18 3.47 -8.50 -5.85
C LEU A 18 3.32 -9.71 -4.93
N LYS A 19 2.55 -10.73 -5.32
CA LYS A 19 2.35 -11.97 -4.53
C LYS A 19 3.64 -12.67 -4.11
N THR A 20 4.72 -12.46 -4.87
CA THR A 20 6.05 -13.01 -4.58
C THR A 20 6.80 -12.31 -3.46
N TYR A 21 6.31 -11.15 -2.99
CA TYR A 21 6.89 -10.44 -1.85
C TYR A 21 6.86 -11.33 -0.60
N PRO A 22 8.00 -11.79 -0.05
CA PRO A 22 7.97 -12.70 1.10
C PRO A 22 7.26 -12.09 2.30
N ILE A 23 6.31 -12.81 2.90
CA ILE A 23 5.43 -12.25 3.95
C ILE A 23 6.21 -11.74 5.17
N ARG A 24 7.29 -12.43 5.56
CA ARG A 24 8.15 -12.01 6.68
C ARG A 24 8.89 -10.70 6.39
N GLU A 25 9.34 -10.52 5.15
CA GLU A 25 10.03 -9.30 4.73
C GLU A 25 9.05 -8.14 4.60
N LEU A 26 7.86 -8.39 4.04
CA LEU A 26 6.77 -7.42 3.96
C LEU A 26 6.40 -6.89 5.35
N VAL A 27 6.19 -7.78 6.33
CA VAL A 27 5.84 -7.39 7.70
C VAL A 27 6.98 -6.60 8.34
N LYS A 28 8.23 -7.03 8.18
CA LYS A 28 9.40 -6.29 8.67
C LYS A 28 9.49 -4.88 8.08
N HIS A 29 9.28 -4.76 6.77
CA HIS A 29 9.24 -3.45 6.11
C HIS A 29 8.10 -2.58 6.61
N ALA A 30 6.92 -3.15 6.86
CA ALA A 30 5.80 -2.43 7.46
C ALA A 30 6.09 -1.98 8.90
N GLU A 31 6.76 -2.80 9.69
CA GLU A 31 7.19 -2.50 11.07
C GLU A 31 8.13 -1.30 11.14
N GLU A 32 9.05 -1.16 10.18
CA GLU A 32 9.93 0.00 10.09
C GLU A 32 9.24 1.22 9.45
N PHE A 33 8.37 0.97 8.47
CA PHE A 33 7.75 2.03 7.66
C PHE A 33 6.57 2.73 8.36
N GLY A 34 5.75 2.01 9.12
CA GLY A 34 4.63 2.59 9.87
C GLY A 34 5.08 3.73 10.81
N PRO A 35 6.07 3.52 11.69
CA PRO A 35 6.64 4.56 12.53
C PRO A 35 7.32 5.68 11.75
N TYR A 36 7.97 5.37 10.63
CA TYR A 36 8.53 6.39 9.74
C TYR A 36 7.43 7.33 9.22
N LEU A 37 6.29 6.80 8.75
CA LEU A 37 5.17 7.61 8.29
C LEU A 37 4.60 8.51 9.40
N LYS A 38 4.58 8.01 10.64
CA LYS A 38 4.17 8.81 11.80
C LYS A 38 5.15 9.96 12.06
N LYS A 39 6.45 9.72 11.97
CA LYS A 39 7.50 10.76 12.10
C LYS A 39 7.39 11.82 11.01
N GLU A 40 7.03 11.41 9.79
CA GLU A 40 6.70 12.31 8.67
C GLU A 40 5.38 13.07 8.86
N ARG A 41 4.70 12.89 10.01
CA ARG A 41 3.42 13.52 10.37
C ARG A 41 2.27 13.14 9.44
N LEU A 42 2.29 11.92 8.91
CA LEU A 42 1.14 11.40 8.16
C LEU A 42 -0.03 11.16 9.12
N GLU A 43 -1.15 11.85 8.87
CA GLU A 43 -2.36 11.74 9.68
C GLU A 43 -3.13 10.45 9.40
N THR A 44 -3.69 9.86 10.45
CA THR A 44 -4.52 8.64 10.38
C THR A 44 -5.68 8.79 9.41
N ASN A 45 -6.29 9.98 9.30
CA ASN A 45 -7.40 10.23 8.37
C ASN A 45 -7.01 10.04 6.90
N GLN A 46 -5.77 10.36 6.52
CA GLN A 46 -5.30 10.16 5.14
C GLN A 46 -5.09 8.69 4.84
N VAL A 47 -4.49 7.98 5.79
CA VAL A 47 -4.27 6.54 5.75
C VAL A 47 -5.61 5.79 5.67
N ARG A 48 -6.59 6.19 6.49
CA ARG A 48 -7.94 5.61 6.51
C ARG A 48 -8.65 5.75 5.18
N LYS A 49 -8.63 6.93 4.55
CA LYS A 49 -9.26 7.13 3.23
C LYS A 49 -8.71 6.20 2.16
N PHE A 50 -7.40 5.95 2.18
CA PHE A 50 -6.78 5.03 1.24
C PHE A 50 -7.17 3.57 1.55
N LEU A 51 -7.15 3.19 2.83
CA LEU A 51 -7.65 1.88 3.27
C LEU A 51 -9.11 1.64 2.88
N ASP A 52 -9.98 2.64 3.03
CA ASP A 52 -11.39 2.53 2.70
C ASP A 52 -11.58 2.25 1.20
N ALA A 53 -10.79 2.90 0.34
CA ALA A 53 -10.82 2.65 -1.10
C ALA A 53 -10.39 1.21 -1.44
N VAL A 54 -9.30 0.73 -0.82
CA VAL A 54 -8.81 -0.64 -1.02
C VAL A 54 -9.80 -1.69 -0.47
N ASN A 55 -10.43 -1.43 0.68
CA ASN A 55 -11.42 -2.32 1.27
C ASN A 55 -12.69 -2.45 0.42
N ARG A 56 -13.10 -1.39 -0.28
CA ARG A 56 -14.22 -1.46 -1.24
C ARG A 56 -13.90 -2.43 -2.38
N LEU A 57 -12.69 -2.32 -2.96
CA LEU A 57 -12.24 -3.23 -4.01
C LEU A 57 -12.09 -4.67 -3.51
N LYS A 58 -11.63 -4.84 -2.26
CA LYS A 58 -11.57 -6.15 -1.58
C LYS A 58 -12.95 -6.78 -1.44
N ALA A 59 -13.96 -5.99 -1.08
CA ALA A 59 -15.35 -6.47 -0.97
C ALA A 59 -15.90 -6.87 -2.35
N GLU A 60 -15.74 -6.02 -3.37
CA GLU A 60 -16.18 -6.29 -4.74
C GLU A 60 -15.51 -7.54 -5.33
N LEU A 61 -14.21 -7.72 -5.10
CA LEU A 61 -13.49 -8.94 -5.46
C LEU A 61 -14.00 -10.16 -4.70
N GLY A 62 -14.38 -10.01 -3.44
CA GLY A 62 -14.97 -11.10 -2.64
C GLY A 62 -16.34 -11.55 -3.16
N GLU A 63 -17.15 -10.63 -3.66
CA GLU A 63 -18.46 -10.92 -4.26
C GLU A 63 -18.32 -11.56 -5.65
N THR A 64 -17.40 -11.04 -6.47
CA THR A 64 -17.30 -11.45 -7.87
C THR A 64 -16.33 -12.60 -8.11
N GLY A 65 -15.30 -12.74 -7.27
CA GLY A 65 -14.19 -13.66 -7.45
C GLY A 65 -13.28 -13.33 -8.64
N ASP A 66 -13.54 -12.25 -9.37
CA ASP A 66 -12.93 -11.94 -10.67
C ASP A 66 -12.14 -10.64 -10.60
N PHE A 67 -10.81 -10.76 -10.66
CA PHE A 67 -9.90 -9.62 -10.57
C PHE A 67 -10.05 -8.64 -11.75
N ALA A 68 -10.41 -9.13 -12.94
CA ALA A 68 -10.53 -8.28 -14.12
C ALA A 68 -11.59 -7.17 -13.94
N LYS A 69 -12.59 -7.41 -13.08
CA LYS A 69 -13.63 -6.41 -12.75
C LYS A 69 -13.11 -5.24 -11.93
N ILE A 70 -12.13 -5.47 -11.07
CA ILE A 70 -11.56 -4.44 -10.18
C ILE A 70 -10.23 -3.87 -10.67
N GLU A 71 -9.57 -4.52 -11.63
CA GLU A 71 -8.22 -4.17 -12.09
C GLU A 71 -8.09 -2.68 -12.47
N THR A 72 -9.07 -2.16 -13.20
CA THR A 72 -9.09 -0.74 -13.60
C THR A 72 -9.08 0.19 -12.38
N GLU A 73 -9.90 -0.09 -11.38
CA GLU A 73 -9.96 0.73 -10.17
C GLU A 73 -8.72 0.58 -9.29
N VAL A 74 -8.10 -0.61 -9.26
CA VAL A 74 -6.79 -0.81 -8.60
C VAL A 74 -5.74 0.10 -9.21
N VAL A 75 -5.64 0.15 -10.55
CA VAL A 75 -4.68 1.03 -11.24
C VAL A 75 -5.00 2.51 -10.98
N LEU A 76 -6.29 2.89 -10.92
CA LEU A 76 -6.74 4.25 -10.61
C LEU A 76 -6.48 4.69 -9.17
N LEU A 77 -6.03 3.80 -8.28
CA LEU A 77 -5.51 4.21 -6.97
C LEU A 77 -4.23 5.06 -7.09
N LYS A 78 -3.39 4.84 -8.12
CA LYS A 78 -2.15 5.62 -8.35
C LYS A 78 -2.38 7.13 -8.50
N PRO A 79 -3.24 7.62 -9.40
CA PRO A 79 -3.51 9.05 -9.51
C PRO A 79 -4.13 9.64 -8.23
N LYS A 80 -4.95 8.87 -7.49
CA LYS A 80 -5.50 9.30 -6.19
C LYS A 80 -4.38 9.51 -5.15
N LEU A 81 -3.40 8.60 -5.10
CA LEU A 81 -2.20 8.72 -4.25
C LEU A 81 -1.32 9.90 -4.67
N ALA A 82 -1.08 10.07 -5.97
CA ALA A 82 -0.28 11.17 -6.50
C ALA A 82 -0.89 12.53 -6.12
N TYR A 83 -2.21 12.67 -6.24
CA TYR A 83 -2.92 13.88 -5.82
C TYR A 83 -2.82 14.13 -4.31
N ALA A 84 -2.99 13.09 -3.49
CA ALA A 84 -2.84 13.21 -2.04
C ALA A 84 -1.40 13.64 -1.64
N ALA A 85 -0.39 13.04 -2.26
CA ALA A 85 1.02 13.38 -2.06
C ALA A 85 1.37 14.81 -2.50
N ALA A 86 0.76 15.29 -3.59
CA ALA A 86 0.93 16.67 -4.06
C ALA A 86 0.30 17.68 -3.09
N ARG A 87 -0.84 17.35 -2.48
CA ARG A 87 -1.51 18.23 -1.49
C ARG A 87 -0.85 18.19 -0.13
N GLN A 88 -0.29 17.06 0.27
CA GLN A 88 0.29 16.87 1.60
C GLN A 88 1.60 16.08 1.49
N ARG A 89 2.72 16.77 1.70
CA ARG A 89 4.06 16.18 1.60
C ARG A 89 4.25 14.94 2.48
N ALA A 90 3.59 14.90 3.65
CA ALA A 90 3.61 13.75 4.56
C ALA A 90 3.05 12.46 3.94
N ALA A 91 2.20 12.56 2.91
CA ALA A 91 1.65 11.42 2.18
C ALA A 91 2.57 10.91 1.06
N LYS A 92 3.60 11.67 0.69
CA LYS A 92 4.53 11.31 -0.39
C LYS A 92 5.18 9.94 -0.18
N PRO A 93 5.74 9.59 1.00
CA PRO A 93 6.36 8.28 1.19
C PRO A 93 5.38 7.12 1.01
N LEU A 94 4.18 7.23 1.56
CA LEU A 94 3.15 6.21 1.39
C LEU A 94 2.75 6.09 -0.08
N GLY A 95 2.58 7.23 -0.77
CA GLY A 95 2.27 7.27 -2.19
C GLY A 95 3.32 6.58 -3.05
N GLU A 96 4.61 6.77 -2.76
CA GLU A 96 5.72 6.13 -3.48
C GLU A 96 5.70 4.61 -3.32
N VAL A 97 5.62 4.12 -2.08
CA VAL A 97 5.59 2.67 -1.79
C VAL A 97 4.35 2.01 -2.39
N MET A 98 3.17 2.62 -2.22
CA MET A 98 1.92 2.07 -2.75
C MET A 98 1.87 2.12 -4.28
N SER A 99 2.42 3.16 -4.92
CA SER A 99 2.47 3.22 -6.38
C SER A 99 3.34 2.10 -6.95
N ALA A 100 4.52 1.87 -6.35
CA ALA A 100 5.39 0.76 -6.75
C ALA A 100 4.70 -0.60 -6.53
N ALA A 101 3.97 -0.77 -5.43
CA ALA A 101 3.23 -1.99 -5.14
C ALA A 101 2.11 -2.23 -6.17
N ILE A 102 1.31 -1.20 -6.49
CA ILE A 102 0.23 -1.28 -7.48
C ILE A 102 0.75 -1.65 -8.87
N ASP A 103 1.93 -1.16 -9.26
CA ASP A 103 2.57 -1.52 -10.54
C ASP A 103 2.93 -3.00 -10.67
N LYS A 104 2.89 -3.75 -9.56
CA LYS A 104 3.11 -5.20 -9.51
C LYS A 104 1.82 -6.00 -9.31
N VAL A 105 0.65 -5.36 -9.39
CA VAL A 105 -0.65 -6.03 -9.19
C VAL A 105 -1.28 -6.38 -10.53
N HIS A 106 -1.26 -7.67 -10.87
CA HIS A 106 -1.79 -8.20 -12.13
C HIS A 106 -2.74 -9.39 -11.92
N SER A 107 -2.93 -9.83 -10.68
CA SER A 107 -3.83 -10.92 -10.33
C SER A 107 -4.50 -10.71 -8.97
N LYS A 108 -5.48 -11.56 -8.69
CA LYS A 108 -6.15 -11.65 -7.38
C LYS A 108 -5.14 -11.79 -6.24
N GLU A 109 -4.17 -12.69 -6.37
CA GLU A 109 -3.17 -12.96 -5.34
C GLU A 109 -2.23 -11.76 -5.14
N ASP A 110 -1.91 -11.02 -6.21
CA ASP A 110 -1.12 -9.79 -6.09
C ASP A 110 -1.91 -8.72 -5.34
N PHE A 111 -3.21 -8.58 -5.63
CA PHE A 111 -4.08 -7.65 -4.93
C PHE A 111 -4.25 -8.02 -3.45
N GLU A 112 -4.45 -9.30 -3.14
CA GLU A 112 -4.46 -9.79 -1.74
C GLU A 112 -3.15 -9.44 -1.02
N ARG A 113 -2.01 -9.54 -1.72
CA ARG A 113 -0.72 -9.14 -1.16
C ARG A 113 -0.60 -7.63 -0.95
N LEU A 114 -1.15 -6.81 -1.85
CA LEU A 114 -1.24 -5.35 -1.68
C LEU A 114 -2.05 -5.00 -0.43
N VAL A 115 -3.18 -5.67 -0.23
CA VAL A 115 -4.02 -5.50 0.97
C VAL A 115 -3.22 -5.83 2.23
N GLN A 116 -2.51 -6.97 2.25
CA GLN A 116 -1.68 -7.35 3.40
C GLN A 116 -0.57 -6.34 3.71
N LEU A 117 0.09 -5.82 2.67
CA LEU A 117 1.10 -4.76 2.81
C LEU A 117 0.47 -3.51 3.45
N LEU A 118 -0.66 -3.05 2.93
CA LEU A 118 -1.35 -1.87 3.44
C LEU A 118 -1.82 -2.07 4.89
N GLU A 119 -2.53 -3.17 5.18
CA GLU A 119 -3.02 -3.48 6.53
C GLU A 119 -1.87 -3.54 7.55
N SER A 120 -0.73 -4.13 7.17
CA SER A 120 0.47 -4.19 8.03
C SER A 120 1.02 -2.79 8.32
N ILE A 121 1.19 -1.95 7.28
CA ILE A 121 1.70 -0.57 7.44
C ILE A 121 0.79 0.22 8.38
N ILE A 122 -0.53 0.06 8.24
CA ILE A 122 -1.52 0.76 9.05
C ILE A 122 -1.48 0.29 10.50
N ALA A 123 -1.34 -1.01 10.74
CA ALA A 123 -1.23 -1.55 12.08
C ALA A 123 -0.04 -0.94 12.82
N TYR A 124 1.14 -0.92 12.20
CA TYR A 124 2.34 -0.34 12.79
C TYR A 124 2.31 1.20 12.87
N HIS A 125 1.68 1.89 11.91
CA HIS A 125 1.46 3.34 12.01
C HIS A 125 0.54 3.70 13.19
N LYS A 126 -0.53 2.94 13.41
CA LYS A 126 -1.46 3.14 14.54
C LYS A 126 -0.83 2.82 15.88
N ALA A 127 0.01 1.78 15.95
CA ALA A 127 0.72 1.39 17.17
C ALA A 127 1.55 2.55 17.77
N GLU A 128 2.06 3.46 16.92
CA GLU A 128 2.82 4.65 17.31
C GLU A 128 1.93 5.85 17.75
N GLY A 129 0.73 5.57 18.28
CA GLY A 129 -0.19 6.60 18.77
C GLY A 129 -1.00 7.28 17.66
N GLY A 130 -1.30 6.57 16.57
CA GLY A 130 -2.28 7.00 15.58
C GLY A 130 -3.71 6.74 16.05
N LYS A 131 -4.40 7.75 16.58
CA LYS A 131 -5.88 7.77 16.64
C LYS A 131 -6.45 8.19 15.29
#